data_AF-A0A0C3ABU1-F1
#
_entry.id   AF-A0A0C3ABU1-F1
#
_cell.length_a   1.000
_cell.length_b   1.000
_cell.length_c   1.000
_cell.angle_alpha   90.00
_cell.angle_beta   90.00
_cell.angle_gamma   90.00
#
_symmetry.space_group_name_H-M   'P 1'
#
loop_
_entity.id
_entity.type
_entity.pdbx_description
1 polymer ?
#
loop_
_entity_poly.entity_id
_entity_poly.type
_entity_poly.pdbx_seq_one_letter_code
_entity_poly.pdbx_strand_id
1 'polypeptide(L)'
;MSFNGAMYNFPPGDAPLNQQTHTPMPPSQSPPALGFQPQERVLPYNANTPSPSSSFSGTSLIDPLMIDNLAQDFNLEPTQRANLHAFVTIGTADGLMERSDLLTRMYLLAAIYADSADRRRIAREQGSMDMKEFFTDLKIRLEGSFTLTKEQTANIRKAANDIIYQPTRTNFTTMHLDLDKYLREQQASLGLSNVYGRPAREQVLASQLKKTCSSVRNSFRQDIRDSILGKNKLSLETFTYQTANKYRRGQFTADMDSGYAIHNAILRRFALENIDLIRKAKKEGEDDD
;
A
#
# COMPACT_ATOMS: atom_id res chain seq x y z
N MET A 1 37.79 -18.55 43.05
CA MET A 1 36.43 -19.12 43.15
C MET A 1 35.72 -18.85 41.83
N SER A 2 35.63 -19.87 40.98
CA SER A 2 35.12 -19.75 39.61
C SER A 2 33.60 -19.84 39.60
N PHE A 3 32.93 -18.85 39.02
CA PHE A 3 31.48 -18.88 38.78
C PHE A 3 31.18 -19.61 37.47
N ASN A 4 30.56 -20.78 37.59
CA ASN A 4 29.98 -21.52 36.47
C ASN A 4 28.73 -20.79 35.97
N GLY A 5 28.73 -20.46 34.67
CA GLY A 5 27.55 -19.97 33.95
C GLY A 5 26.57 -21.11 33.71
N ALA A 6 25.36 -20.99 34.27
CA ALA A 6 24.26 -21.89 33.96
C ALA A 6 23.63 -21.45 32.63
N MET A 7 23.87 -22.24 31.59
CA MET A 7 23.10 -22.23 30.35
C MET A 7 21.65 -22.58 30.64
N TYR A 8 20.73 -21.84 30.02
CA TYR A 8 19.32 -22.19 29.96
C TYR A 8 19.14 -23.44 29.08
N ASN A 9 18.79 -24.54 29.72
CA ASN A 9 18.42 -25.79 29.08
C ASN A 9 16.93 -25.71 28.70
N PHE A 10 16.63 -25.66 27.40
CA PHE A 10 15.27 -25.78 26.89
C PHE A 10 14.89 -27.28 26.82
N PRO A 11 13.70 -27.69 27.27
CA PRO A 11 13.23 -29.06 27.11
C PRO A 11 12.91 -29.37 25.63
N PRO A 12 13.16 -30.60 25.14
CA PRO A 12 12.66 -31.03 23.85
C PRO A 12 11.16 -31.28 23.96
N GLY A 13 10.36 -30.41 23.36
CA GLY A 13 8.94 -30.65 23.17
C GLY A 13 8.73 -31.44 21.88
N ASP A 14 8.52 -32.75 22.00
CA ASP A 14 8.00 -33.60 20.93
C ASP A 14 6.55 -33.20 20.65
N ALA A 15 6.37 -32.37 19.61
CA ALA A 15 5.06 -32.11 19.03
C ALA A 15 4.75 -33.22 18.02
N PRO A 16 3.53 -33.81 18.04
CA PRO A 16 3.14 -34.82 17.06
C PRO A 16 3.14 -34.22 15.66
N LEU A 17 3.89 -34.88 14.78
CA LEU A 17 3.97 -34.63 13.34
C LEU A 17 2.56 -34.77 12.74
N ASN A 18 1.88 -33.65 12.55
CA ASN A 18 0.60 -33.61 11.86
C ASN A 18 0.84 -33.97 10.39
N GLN A 19 0.52 -35.21 10.01
CA GLN A 19 0.53 -35.67 8.63
C GLN A 19 -0.53 -34.88 7.86
N GLN A 20 -0.12 -33.75 7.26
CA GLN A 20 -0.88 -33.13 6.19
C GLN A 20 -0.82 -34.08 5.00
N THR A 21 -1.97 -34.71 4.73
CA THR A 21 -2.28 -35.35 3.47
C THR A 21 -2.11 -34.32 2.36
N HIS A 22 -0.99 -34.40 1.64
CA HIS A 22 -0.77 -33.69 0.40
C HIS A 22 -1.81 -34.17 -0.62
N THR A 23 -2.88 -33.40 -0.79
CA THR A 23 -3.68 -33.46 -2.01
C THR A 23 -2.79 -33.02 -3.17
N PRO A 24 -2.62 -33.84 -4.22
CA PRO A 24 -1.79 -33.49 -5.37
C PRO A 24 -2.35 -32.24 -6.03
N MET A 25 -1.51 -31.22 -6.22
CA MET A 25 -1.85 -30.08 -7.05
C MET A 25 -2.15 -30.56 -8.47
N PRO A 26 -3.18 -30.01 -9.14
CA PRO A 26 -3.36 -30.22 -10.56
C PRO A 26 -2.12 -29.73 -11.33
N PRO A 27 -1.74 -30.40 -12.42
CA PRO A 27 -0.61 -29.98 -13.23
C PRO A 27 -0.82 -28.54 -13.71
N SER A 28 0.15 -27.69 -13.38
CA SER A 28 0.29 -26.35 -13.92
C SER A 28 0.35 -26.45 -15.44
N GLN A 29 -0.77 -26.19 -16.10
CA GLN A 29 -0.81 -25.96 -17.53
C GLN A 29 -0.09 -24.64 -17.78
N SER A 30 1.19 -24.74 -18.12
CA SER A 30 1.95 -23.63 -18.68
C SER A 30 1.14 -23.06 -19.86
N PRO A 31 0.85 -21.75 -19.88
CA PRO A 31 0.25 -21.15 -21.06
C PRO A 31 1.17 -21.42 -22.26
N PRO A 32 0.62 -21.74 -23.43
CA PRO A 32 1.41 -21.95 -24.63
C PRO A 32 2.30 -20.72 -24.83
N ALA A 33 3.61 -20.97 -24.96
CA ALA A 33 4.57 -19.95 -25.32
C ALA A 33 4.05 -19.27 -26.59
N LEU A 34 3.60 -18.03 -26.46
CA LEU A 34 3.36 -17.15 -27.59
C LEU A 34 4.71 -17.02 -28.27
N GLY A 35 4.87 -17.78 -29.34
CA GLY A 35 6.01 -17.68 -30.23
C GLY A 35 6.13 -16.22 -30.61
N PHE A 36 7.21 -15.60 -30.16
CA PHE A 36 7.72 -14.36 -30.74
C PHE A 36 7.99 -14.68 -32.21
N GLN A 37 7.00 -14.41 -33.07
CA GLN A 37 7.26 -14.22 -34.48
C GLN A 37 8.27 -13.07 -34.57
N PRO A 38 9.43 -13.29 -35.21
CA PRO A 38 10.30 -12.19 -35.58
C PRO A 38 9.47 -11.19 -36.38
N GLN A 39 9.41 -9.94 -35.93
CA GLN A 39 8.92 -8.83 -36.73
C GLN A 39 9.70 -8.85 -38.05
N GLU A 40 9.04 -9.30 -39.12
CA GLU A 40 9.46 -9.00 -40.47
C GLU A 40 9.55 -7.48 -40.57
N ARG A 41 10.77 -6.99 -40.79
CA ARG A 41 11.03 -5.62 -41.20
C ARG A 41 10.18 -5.35 -42.44
N VAL A 42 9.09 -4.61 -42.25
CA VAL A 42 8.35 -3.99 -43.34
C VAL A 42 9.32 -2.99 -43.98
N LEU A 43 9.85 -3.36 -45.15
CA LEU A 43 10.61 -2.46 -45.99
C LEU A 43 9.71 -1.27 -46.38
N PRO A 44 10.22 -0.04 -46.40
CA PRO A 44 9.46 1.09 -46.90
C PRO A 44 9.17 0.87 -48.38
N TYR A 45 7.91 0.61 -48.70
CA TYR A 45 7.43 0.53 -50.08
C TYR A 45 7.48 1.93 -50.69
N ASN A 46 8.56 2.19 -51.43
CA ASN A 46 8.76 3.44 -52.14
C ASN A 46 7.89 3.41 -53.41
N ALA A 47 6.61 3.76 -53.28
CA ALA A 47 5.69 3.92 -54.40
C ALA A 47 5.95 5.26 -55.12
N ASN A 48 7.07 5.34 -55.83
CA ASN A 48 7.29 6.37 -56.86
C ASN A 48 6.82 5.81 -58.20
N THR A 49 5.51 5.72 -58.39
CA THR A 49 4.90 5.63 -59.72
C THR A 49 4.35 7.01 -60.07
N PRO A 50 4.82 7.66 -61.16
CA PRO A 50 4.23 8.90 -61.62
C PRO A 50 2.82 8.60 -62.13
N SER A 51 1.81 9.06 -61.40
CA SER A 51 0.43 9.08 -61.89
C SER A 51 0.34 10.03 -63.09
N PRO A 52 -0.35 9.65 -64.18
CA PRO A 52 -0.67 10.58 -65.25
C PRO A 52 -1.63 11.64 -64.68
N SER A 53 -1.15 12.87 -64.58
CA SER A 53 -1.95 14.04 -64.26
C SER A 53 -2.84 14.36 -65.46
N SER A 54 -3.93 13.61 -65.61
CA SER A 54 -5.07 14.01 -66.42
C SER A 54 -5.77 15.14 -65.67
N SER A 55 -5.49 16.38 -66.07
CA SER A 55 -6.20 17.58 -65.63
C SER A 55 -7.63 17.55 -66.15
N PHE A 56 -8.47 16.74 -65.50
CA PHE A 56 -9.91 16.89 -65.57
C PHE A 56 -10.27 18.14 -64.78
N SER A 57 -10.32 19.28 -65.49
CA SER A 57 -10.97 20.50 -65.02
C SER A 57 -12.49 20.33 -65.03
N GLY A 58 -12.98 19.23 -64.46
CA GLY A 58 -14.39 18.99 -64.22
C GLY A 58 -14.79 19.81 -63.01
N THR A 59 -15.74 20.72 -63.18
CA THR A 59 -16.39 21.39 -62.06
C THR A 59 -16.99 20.32 -61.15
N SER A 60 -16.42 20.14 -59.95
CA SER A 60 -16.93 19.16 -58.98
C SER A 60 -18.42 19.38 -58.75
N LEU A 61 -19.21 18.32 -58.91
CA LEU A 61 -20.67 18.36 -58.79
C LEU A 61 -21.14 18.79 -57.40
N ILE A 62 -20.30 18.53 -56.39
CA ILE A 62 -20.50 18.88 -54.98
C ILE A 62 -19.30 19.72 -54.52
N ASP A 63 -19.59 20.83 -53.83
CA ASP A 63 -18.57 21.71 -53.24
C ASP A 63 -17.86 20.98 -52.08
N PRO A 64 -16.51 20.90 -52.08
CA PRO A 64 -15.74 20.35 -50.95
C PRO A 64 -16.11 20.92 -49.58
N LEU A 65 -16.47 22.21 -49.50
CA LEU A 65 -16.91 22.83 -48.25
C LEU A 65 -18.18 22.17 -47.68
N MET A 66 -19.07 21.70 -48.55
CA MET A 66 -20.27 20.97 -48.12
C MET A 66 -19.92 19.63 -47.49
N ILE A 67 -18.91 18.94 -48.02
CA ILE A 67 -18.41 17.67 -47.48
C ILE A 67 -17.80 17.89 -46.10
N ASP A 68 -17.03 18.97 -45.93
CA ASP A 68 -16.39 19.29 -44.66
C ASP A 68 -17.38 19.71 -43.58
N ASN A 69 -18.41 20.48 -43.95
CA ASN A 69 -19.53 20.82 -43.06
C ASN A 69 -20.28 19.57 -42.63
N LEU A 70 -20.63 18.67 -43.57
CA LEU A 70 -21.29 17.41 -43.24
C LEU A 70 -20.42 16.55 -42.30
N ALA A 71 -19.12 16.46 -42.58
CA ALA A 71 -18.19 15.73 -41.71
C ALA A 71 -18.09 16.36 -40.31
N GLN A 72 -18.21 17.69 -40.19
CA GLN A 72 -18.24 18.39 -38.91
C GLN A 72 -19.56 18.14 -38.17
N ASP A 73 -20.70 18.22 -38.85
CA ASP A 73 -22.03 17.98 -38.28
C ASP A 73 -22.15 16.57 -37.69
N PHE A 74 -21.58 15.59 -38.38
CA PHE A 74 -21.53 14.19 -37.93
C PHE A 74 -20.31 13.88 -37.03
N ASN A 75 -19.49 14.87 -36.71
CA ASN A 75 -18.28 14.74 -35.87
C ASN A 75 -17.35 13.59 -36.31
N LEU A 76 -17.14 13.49 -37.63
CA LEU A 76 -16.38 12.43 -38.27
C LEU A 76 -14.88 12.55 -38.02
N GLU A 77 -14.19 11.41 -37.96
CA GLU A 77 -12.72 11.35 -37.87
C GLU A 77 -12.07 11.83 -39.18
N PRO A 78 -10.82 12.34 -39.14
CA PRO A 78 -10.14 12.86 -40.35
C PRO A 78 -10.08 11.85 -41.51
N THR A 79 -9.92 10.56 -41.21
CA THR A 79 -9.93 9.47 -42.21
C THR A 79 -11.31 9.29 -42.83
N GLN A 80 -12.38 9.38 -42.05
CA GLN A 80 -13.76 9.28 -42.53
C GLN A 80 -14.12 10.49 -43.41
N ARG A 81 -13.68 11.70 -43.03
CA ARG A 81 -13.78 12.91 -43.88
C ARG A 81 -13.08 12.70 -45.22
N ALA A 82 -11.84 12.20 -45.22
CA ALA A 82 -11.11 11.92 -46.46
C ALA A 82 -11.85 10.89 -47.36
N ASN A 83 -12.47 9.88 -46.75
CA ASN A 83 -13.27 8.90 -47.48
C ASN A 83 -14.51 9.51 -48.14
N LEU A 84 -15.16 10.50 -47.52
CA LEU A 84 -16.30 11.21 -48.14
C LEU A 84 -15.85 12.00 -49.39
N HIS A 85 -14.70 12.68 -49.32
CA HIS A 85 -14.10 13.35 -50.49
C HIS A 85 -13.77 12.37 -51.62
N ALA A 86 -13.20 11.21 -51.27
CA ALA A 86 -12.92 10.14 -52.24
C ALA A 86 -14.22 9.57 -52.85
N PHE A 87 -15.26 9.37 -52.04
CA PHE A 87 -16.56 8.88 -52.47
C PHE A 87 -17.19 9.81 -53.53
N VAL A 88 -17.16 11.12 -53.30
CA VAL A 88 -17.66 12.11 -54.27
C VAL A 88 -16.82 12.08 -55.55
N THR A 89 -15.49 12.03 -55.44
CA THR A 89 -14.59 11.96 -56.59
C THR A 89 -14.92 10.77 -57.50
N ILE A 90 -15.08 9.58 -56.91
CA ILE A 90 -15.42 8.34 -57.63
C ILE A 90 -16.84 8.43 -58.22
N GLY A 91 -17.82 8.88 -57.44
CA GLY A 91 -19.22 8.98 -57.89
C GLY A 91 -19.42 9.95 -59.06
N THR A 92 -18.52 10.92 -59.23
CA THR A 92 -18.56 11.87 -60.35
C THR A 92 -17.78 11.44 -61.59
N ALA A 93 -16.94 10.41 -61.51
CA ALA A 93 -15.97 10.07 -62.57
C ALA A 93 -16.63 9.71 -63.92
N ASP A 94 -17.74 8.96 -63.90
CA ASP A 94 -18.43 8.51 -65.11
C ASP A 94 -19.57 9.43 -65.55
N GLY A 95 -19.88 10.48 -64.77
CA GLY A 95 -20.98 11.41 -65.05
C GLY A 95 -22.40 10.81 -64.99
N LEU A 96 -22.54 9.55 -64.57
CA LEU A 96 -23.81 8.83 -64.57
C LEU A 96 -24.68 9.10 -63.33
N MET A 97 -24.10 9.58 -62.23
CA MET A 97 -24.84 9.84 -61.00
C MET A 97 -25.34 11.28 -60.94
N GLU A 98 -26.64 11.44 -60.71
CA GLU A 98 -27.22 12.74 -60.41
C GLU A 98 -26.76 13.26 -59.05
N ARG A 99 -26.73 14.59 -58.92
CA ARG A 99 -26.30 15.28 -57.69
C ARG A 99 -27.12 14.87 -56.47
N SER A 100 -28.43 14.68 -56.64
CA SER A 100 -29.36 14.27 -55.60
C SER A 100 -29.06 12.87 -55.05
N ASP A 101 -28.78 11.89 -55.92
CA ASP A 101 -28.41 10.52 -55.52
C ASP A 101 -27.06 10.53 -54.79
N LEU A 102 -26.07 11.25 -55.33
CA LEU A 102 -24.75 11.35 -54.72
C LEU A 102 -24.80 11.98 -53.31
N LEU A 103 -25.57 13.05 -53.14
CA LEU A 103 -25.77 13.70 -51.83
C LEU A 103 -26.47 12.77 -50.83
N THR A 104 -27.51 12.06 -51.26
CA THR A 104 -28.26 11.15 -50.39
C THR A 104 -27.38 10.00 -49.89
N ARG A 105 -26.56 9.43 -50.78
CA ARG A 105 -25.62 8.36 -50.42
C ARG A 105 -24.46 8.86 -49.56
N MET A 106 -23.94 10.06 -49.83
CA MET A 106 -22.92 10.71 -49.01
C MET A 106 -23.43 10.95 -47.59
N TYR A 107 -24.66 11.44 -47.44
CA TYR A 107 -25.31 11.61 -46.14
C TYR A 107 -25.47 10.28 -45.40
N LEU A 108 -25.91 9.22 -46.09
CA LEU A 108 -26.04 7.88 -45.50
C LEU A 108 -24.68 7.34 -45.04
N LEU A 109 -23.62 7.54 -45.84
CA LEU A 109 -22.27 7.12 -45.48
C LEU A 109 -21.74 7.90 -44.27
N ALA A 110 -21.99 9.21 -44.19
CA ALA A 110 -21.65 10.02 -43.03
C ALA A 110 -22.39 9.53 -41.77
N ALA A 111 -23.68 9.21 -41.87
CA ALA A 111 -24.46 8.66 -40.75
C ALA A 111 -23.91 7.29 -40.26
N ILE A 112 -23.51 6.41 -41.19
CA ILE A 112 -22.88 5.12 -40.85
C ILE A 112 -21.53 5.34 -40.15
N TYR A 113 -20.72 6.28 -40.64
CA TYR A 113 -19.44 6.61 -40.02
C TYR A 113 -19.59 7.21 -38.63
N ALA A 114 -20.59 8.05 -38.39
CA ALA A 114 -20.90 8.59 -37.08
C ALA A 114 -21.32 7.48 -36.11
N ASP A 115 -22.27 6.60 -36.49
CA ASP A 115 -22.68 5.46 -35.63
C ASP A 115 -21.48 4.55 -35.29
N SER A 116 -20.63 4.26 -36.27
CA SER A 116 -19.42 3.47 -36.04
C SER A 116 -18.41 4.17 -35.12
N ALA A 117 -18.24 5.48 -35.24
CA ALA A 117 -17.34 6.27 -34.39
C ALA A 117 -17.88 6.34 -32.95
N ASP A 118 -19.18 6.54 -32.77
CA ASP A 118 -19.83 6.61 -31.46
C ASP A 118 -19.77 5.27 -30.73
N ARG A 119 -20.04 4.16 -31.41
CA ARG A 119 -19.86 2.81 -30.80
C ARG A 119 -18.42 2.59 -30.34
N ARG A 120 -17.42 3.04 -31.11
CA ARG A 120 -16.01 2.95 -30.72
C ARG A 120 -15.69 3.84 -29.51
N ARG A 121 -16.28 5.04 -29.41
CA ARG A 121 -16.12 5.93 -28.25
C ARG A 121 -16.75 5.32 -27.00
N ILE A 122 -17.99 4.86 -27.08
CA ILE A 122 -18.70 4.19 -25.98
C ILE A 122 -17.93 2.96 -25.51
N ALA A 123 -17.43 2.12 -26.42
CA ALA A 123 -16.65 0.93 -26.06
C ALA A 123 -15.33 1.30 -25.33
N ARG A 124 -14.67 2.40 -25.71
CA ARG A 124 -13.48 2.90 -25.01
C ARG A 124 -13.82 3.47 -23.64
N GLU A 125 -14.91 4.21 -23.53
CA GLU A 125 -15.37 4.80 -22.26
C GLU A 125 -15.80 3.72 -21.26
N GLN A 126 -16.58 2.73 -21.71
CA GLN A 126 -17.00 1.60 -20.89
C GLN A 126 -15.81 0.75 -20.42
N GLY A 127 -14.85 0.47 -21.32
CA GLY A 127 -13.63 -0.26 -20.94
C GLY A 127 -12.71 0.52 -20.00
N SER A 128 -12.70 1.86 -20.06
CA SER A 128 -11.84 2.70 -19.23
C SER A 128 -12.46 3.07 -17.87
N MET A 129 -13.78 3.21 -17.77
CA MET A 129 -14.44 3.49 -16.50
C MET A 129 -14.32 2.29 -15.54
N ASP A 130 -14.52 1.08 -16.06
CA ASP A 130 -14.48 -0.15 -15.27
C ASP A 130 -13.10 -0.37 -14.60
N MET A 131 -12.01 -0.12 -15.33
CA MET A 131 -10.67 -0.26 -14.75
C MET A 131 -10.39 0.73 -13.62
N LYS A 132 -10.83 1.99 -13.75
CA LYS A 132 -10.58 3.01 -12.71
C LYS A 132 -11.35 2.70 -11.43
N GLU A 133 -12.60 2.26 -11.56
CA GLU A 133 -13.41 1.82 -10.42
C GLU A 133 -12.82 0.57 -9.78
N PHE A 134 -12.40 -0.41 -10.58
CA PHE A 134 -11.71 -1.60 -10.10
C PHE A 134 -10.42 -1.27 -9.33
N PHE A 135 -9.56 -0.38 -9.84
CA PHE A 135 -8.35 0.05 -9.12
C PHE A 135 -8.69 0.80 -7.83
N THR A 136 -9.79 1.54 -7.81
CA THR A 136 -10.26 2.25 -6.62
C THR A 136 -10.74 1.24 -5.57
N ASP A 137 -11.54 0.25 -5.94
CA ASP A 137 -11.97 -0.83 -5.03
C ASP A 137 -10.78 -1.65 -4.52
N LEU A 138 -9.85 -2.00 -5.41
CA LEU A 138 -8.63 -2.72 -5.03
C LEU A 138 -7.81 -1.92 -4.02
N LYS A 139 -7.66 -0.60 -4.23
CA LYS A 139 -6.98 0.29 -3.29
C LYS A 139 -7.67 0.30 -1.92
N ILE A 140 -9.01 0.39 -1.89
CA ILE A 140 -9.79 0.38 -0.64
C ILE A 140 -9.59 -0.94 0.10
N ARG A 141 -9.68 -2.09 -0.59
CA ARG A 141 -9.47 -3.41 0.03
C ARG A 141 -8.06 -3.57 0.58
N LEU A 142 -7.05 -3.14 -0.16
CA LEU A 142 -5.65 -3.17 0.28
C LEU A 142 -5.39 -2.24 1.48
N GLU A 143 -6.11 -1.13 1.57
CA GLU A 143 -6.06 -0.26 2.74
C GLU A 143 -6.75 -0.89 3.97
N GLY A 144 -7.87 -1.59 3.76
CA GLY A 144 -8.58 -2.33 4.82
C GLY A 144 -7.79 -3.54 5.35
N SER A 145 -7.00 -4.21 4.52
CA SER A 145 -6.16 -5.36 4.92
C SER A 145 -4.77 -4.96 5.45
N PHE A 146 -4.53 -3.67 5.68
CA PHE A 146 -3.22 -3.19 6.10
C PHE A 146 -2.86 -3.74 7.50
N THR A 147 -1.66 -4.30 7.63
CA THR A 147 -1.07 -4.70 8.91
C THR A 147 0.34 -4.14 9.02
N LEU A 148 0.75 -3.82 10.26
CA LEU A 148 2.12 -3.39 10.53
C LEU A 148 3.07 -4.57 10.34
N THR A 149 4.23 -4.30 9.73
CA THR A 149 5.25 -5.33 9.56
C THR A 149 5.82 -5.75 10.92
N LYS A 150 6.43 -6.95 10.97
CA LYS A 150 7.11 -7.43 12.18
C LYS A 150 8.21 -6.46 12.63
N GLU A 151 8.95 -5.91 11.68
CA GLU A 151 9.99 -4.92 11.93
C GLU A 151 9.43 -3.60 12.51
N GLN A 152 8.37 -3.04 11.90
CA GLN A 152 7.68 -1.85 12.44
C GLN A 152 7.21 -2.10 13.88
N THR A 153 6.60 -3.26 14.14
CA THR A 153 6.11 -3.63 15.47
C THR A 153 7.27 -3.74 16.49
N ALA A 154 8.41 -4.31 16.09
CA ALA A 154 9.60 -4.38 16.92
C ALA A 154 10.18 -2.99 17.23
N ASN A 155 10.23 -2.11 16.22
CA ASN A 155 10.70 -0.73 16.37
C ASN A 155 9.80 0.10 17.30
N ILE A 156 8.48 -0.05 17.17
CA ILE A 156 7.49 0.55 18.07
C ILE A 156 7.71 0.08 19.51
N ARG A 157 7.90 -1.23 19.73
CA ARG A 157 8.14 -1.78 21.08
C ARG A 157 9.45 -1.25 21.67
N LYS A 158 10.52 -1.19 20.89
CA LYS A 158 11.80 -0.60 21.34
C LYS A 158 11.62 0.86 21.74
N ALA A 159 10.94 1.66 20.93
CA ALA A 159 10.65 3.06 21.28
C ALA A 159 9.76 3.19 22.52
N ALA A 160 8.76 2.31 22.69
CA ALA A 160 7.93 2.27 23.90
C ALA A 160 8.76 1.94 25.16
N ASN A 161 9.71 1.01 25.04
CA ASN A 161 10.67 0.67 26.10
C ASN A 161 11.58 1.85 26.46
N ASP A 162 12.07 2.60 25.46
CA ASP A 162 12.87 3.81 25.69
C ASP A 162 12.07 4.87 26.45
N ILE A 163 10.82 5.09 26.04
CA ILE A 163 9.94 6.11 26.61
C ILE A 163 9.51 5.76 28.04
N ILE A 164 9.17 4.49 28.34
CA ILE A 164 8.77 4.09 29.70
C ILE A 164 9.90 4.32 30.71
N TYR A 165 11.15 4.22 30.26
CA TYR A 165 12.34 4.26 31.10
C TYR A 165 13.02 5.63 31.15
N GLN A 166 12.37 6.69 30.66
CA GLN A 166 12.90 8.05 30.77
C GLN A 166 12.96 8.49 32.25
N PRO A 167 14.11 9.02 32.74
CA PRO A 167 14.29 9.35 34.16
C PRO A 167 13.38 10.50 34.63
N THR A 168 12.90 11.32 33.70
CA THR A 168 12.00 12.46 33.94
C THR A 168 10.52 12.10 33.76
N ARG A 169 10.18 10.86 33.41
CA ARG A 169 8.79 10.48 33.15
C ARG A 169 8.00 10.38 34.46
N THR A 170 6.90 11.11 34.53
CA THR A 170 5.98 11.09 35.67
C THR A 170 4.59 10.55 35.31
N ASN A 171 4.22 10.58 34.02
CA ASN A 171 2.93 10.10 33.54
C ASN A 171 3.09 8.83 32.69
N PHE A 172 2.39 7.77 33.08
CA PHE A 172 2.42 6.47 32.41
C PHE A 172 1.13 6.19 31.61
N THR A 173 0.02 6.81 31.98
CA THR A 173 -1.31 6.54 31.38
C THR A 173 -1.36 6.98 29.91
N THR A 174 -0.86 8.19 29.62
CA THR A 174 -0.87 8.79 28.28
C THR A 174 0.39 8.50 27.46
N MET A 175 1.22 7.52 27.87
CA MET A 175 2.49 7.18 27.20
C MET A 175 2.37 6.91 25.70
N HIS A 176 1.21 6.42 25.24
CA HIS A 176 0.95 6.16 23.83
C HIS A 176 0.91 7.44 22.99
N LEU A 177 0.55 8.59 23.57
CA LEU A 177 0.57 9.89 22.89
C LEU A 177 2.01 10.38 22.68
N ASP A 178 2.85 10.22 23.70
CA ASP A 178 4.27 10.58 23.61
C ASP A 178 5.01 9.68 22.61
N LEU A 179 4.65 8.39 22.58
CA LEU A 179 5.14 7.44 21.60
C LEU A 179 4.69 7.81 20.18
N ASP A 180 3.42 8.15 19.97
CA ASP A 180 2.93 8.59 18.65
C ASP A 180 3.69 9.83 18.16
N LYS A 181 3.88 10.82 19.04
CA LYS A 181 4.68 12.03 18.73
C LYS A 181 6.10 11.67 18.28
N TYR A 182 6.80 10.84 19.05
CA TYR A 182 8.15 10.39 18.70
C TYR A 182 8.20 9.64 17.37
N LEU A 183 7.26 8.71 17.14
CA LEU A 183 7.19 7.93 15.90
C LEU A 183 6.89 8.81 14.68
N ARG A 184 6.10 9.87 14.84
CA ARG A 184 5.80 10.83 13.76
C ARG A 184 7.04 11.64 13.37
N GLU A 185 7.83 12.06 14.36
CA GLU A 185 9.11 12.75 14.14
C GLU A 185 10.15 11.83 13.47
N GLN A 186 10.13 10.53 13.79
CA GLN A 186 11.09 9.52 13.33
C GLN A 186 10.53 8.55 12.28
N GLN A 187 9.46 8.93 11.58
CA GLN A 187 8.73 7.99 10.72
C GLN A 187 9.59 7.39 9.60
N ALA A 188 10.52 8.16 9.03
CA ALA A 188 11.37 7.72 7.94
C ALA A 188 12.40 6.67 8.41
N SER A 189 13.07 6.93 9.54
CA SER A 189 14.10 6.04 10.09
C SER A 189 13.51 4.74 10.66
N LEU A 190 12.24 4.75 11.05
CA LEU A 190 11.53 3.59 11.61
C LEU A 190 10.70 2.81 10.58
N GLY A 191 10.74 3.20 9.31
CA GLY A 191 10.01 2.55 8.23
C GLY A 191 8.49 2.75 8.30
N LEU A 192 8.02 3.86 8.89
CA LEU A 192 6.60 4.20 9.08
C LEU A 192 6.09 5.27 8.08
N SER A 193 6.89 5.68 7.09
CA SER A 193 6.48 6.66 6.08
C SER A 193 5.24 6.27 5.27
N ASN A 194 4.94 4.97 5.18
CA ASN A 194 3.75 4.46 4.51
C ASN A 194 2.50 4.42 5.41
N VAL A 195 2.62 4.75 6.69
CA VAL A 195 1.55 4.73 7.68
C VAL A 195 0.94 6.12 7.86
N TYR A 196 1.78 7.11 8.16
CA TYR A 196 1.31 8.47 8.38
C TYR A 196 0.80 9.12 7.08
N GLY A 197 -0.22 9.96 7.22
CA GLY A 197 -0.94 10.57 6.09
C GLY A 197 -2.03 9.67 5.49
N ARG A 198 -2.22 8.46 6.02
CA ARG A 198 -3.30 7.53 5.62
C ARG A 198 -4.19 7.19 6.82
N PRO A 199 -5.40 7.79 6.95
CA PRO A 199 -6.23 7.68 8.15
C PRO A 199 -6.50 6.23 8.62
N ALA A 200 -6.82 5.32 7.70
CA ALA A 200 -7.06 3.91 8.03
C ALA A 200 -5.83 3.23 8.65
N ARG A 201 -4.62 3.53 8.15
CA ARG A 201 -3.37 2.97 8.67
C ARG A 201 -2.97 3.61 9.99
N GLU A 202 -3.22 4.91 10.16
CA GLU A 202 -3.03 5.59 11.44
C GLU A 202 -3.94 5.01 12.53
N GLN A 203 -5.16 4.58 12.21
CA GLN A 203 -6.05 3.89 13.15
C GLN A 203 -5.50 2.52 13.59
N VAL A 204 -4.95 1.73 12.65
CA VAL A 204 -4.25 0.47 12.95
C VAL A 204 -3.03 0.73 13.85
N LEU A 205 -2.24 1.75 13.53
CA LEU A 205 -1.09 2.16 14.33
C LEU A 205 -1.52 2.55 15.75
N ALA A 206 -2.50 3.45 15.91
CA ALA A 206 -2.98 3.90 17.21
C ALA A 206 -3.43 2.74 18.12
N SER A 207 -4.11 1.75 17.54
CA SER A 207 -4.51 0.53 18.25
C SER A 207 -3.29 -0.27 18.72
N GLN A 208 -2.29 -0.45 17.84
CA GLN A 208 -1.04 -1.12 18.17
C GLN A 208 -0.22 -0.37 19.23
N LEU A 209 -0.18 0.97 19.20
CA LEU A 209 0.50 1.79 20.21
C LEU A 209 -0.12 1.58 21.58
N LYS A 210 -1.45 1.67 21.70
CA LYS A 210 -2.16 1.43 22.98
C LYS A 210 -1.85 0.05 23.55
N LYS A 211 -1.95 -1.00 22.72
CA LYS A 211 -1.63 -2.39 23.10
C LYS A 211 -0.19 -2.53 23.57
N THR A 212 0.76 -1.97 22.81
CA THR A 212 2.19 -2.08 23.10
C THR A 212 2.55 -1.32 24.37
N CYS A 213 2.09 -0.08 24.52
CA CYS A 213 2.28 0.72 25.72
C CYS A 213 1.68 0.05 26.97
N SER A 214 0.49 -0.55 26.85
CA SER A 214 -0.11 -1.30 27.95
C SER A 214 0.76 -2.49 28.37
N SER A 215 1.20 -3.31 27.40
CA SER A 215 2.09 -4.45 27.62
C SER A 215 3.42 -4.04 28.28
N VAL A 216 4.07 -2.98 27.77
CA VAL A 216 5.34 -2.48 28.31
C VAL A 216 5.19 -1.95 29.74
N ARG A 217 4.15 -1.16 30.02
CA ARG A 217 3.85 -0.69 31.39
C ARG A 217 3.63 -1.84 32.36
N ASN A 218 2.87 -2.87 31.94
CA ASN A 218 2.61 -4.00 32.79
C ASN A 218 3.90 -4.77 33.11
N SER A 219 4.76 -5.00 32.10
CA SER A 219 6.08 -5.61 32.32
C SER A 219 6.95 -4.77 33.25
N PHE A 220 6.96 -3.45 33.09
CA PHE A 220 7.79 -2.58 33.93
C PHE A 220 7.30 -2.54 35.38
N ARG A 221 5.98 -2.46 35.58
CA ARG A 221 5.34 -2.60 36.90
C ARG A 221 5.69 -3.93 37.56
N GLN A 222 5.70 -5.01 36.78
CA GLN A 222 6.06 -6.35 37.25
C GLN A 222 7.52 -6.41 37.71
N ASP A 223 8.45 -5.86 36.93
CA ASP A 223 9.86 -5.81 37.30
C ASP A 223 10.07 -4.99 38.59
N ILE A 224 9.38 -3.85 38.74
CA ILE A 224 9.41 -3.04 39.97
C ILE A 224 8.93 -3.87 41.16
N ARG A 225 7.77 -4.53 41.05
CA ARG A 225 7.21 -5.38 42.11
C ARG A 225 8.19 -6.46 42.55
N ASP A 226 8.73 -7.20 41.59
CA ASP A 226 9.58 -8.35 41.86
C ASP A 226 10.93 -7.92 42.47
N SER A 227 11.38 -6.70 42.18
CA SER A 227 12.60 -6.14 42.78
C SER A 227 12.48 -5.82 44.28
N ILE A 228 11.27 -5.63 44.80
CA ILE A 228 11.01 -5.25 46.20
C ILE A 228 10.34 -6.36 47.03
N LEU A 229 9.68 -7.33 46.38
CA LEU A 229 8.94 -8.42 47.04
C LEU A 229 9.45 -9.81 46.64
N GLY A 230 9.19 -10.80 47.51
CA GLY A 230 9.47 -12.20 47.21
C GLY A 230 10.93 -12.60 47.35
N LYS A 231 11.30 -13.69 46.66
CA LYS A 231 12.64 -14.29 46.71
C LYS A 231 13.66 -13.56 45.82
N ASN A 232 13.17 -12.81 44.83
CA ASN A 232 13.98 -12.13 43.82
C ASN A 232 14.23 -10.65 44.14
N LYS A 233 14.26 -10.28 45.43
CA LYS A 233 14.55 -8.89 45.83
C LYS A 233 15.94 -8.50 45.34
N LEU A 234 16.04 -7.32 44.73
CA LEU A 234 17.27 -6.80 44.17
C LEU A 234 17.74 -5.55 44.92
N SER A 235 19.04 -5.31 44.98
CA SER A 235 19.57 -4.00 45.37
C SER A 235 19.12 -2.93 44.36
N LEU A 236 19.19 -1.64 44.71
CA LEU A 236 18.87 -0.55 43.77
C LEU A 236 19.79 -0.56 42.55
N GLU A 237 21.06 -0.81 42.78
CA GLU A 237 22.09 -0.89 41.73
C GLU A 237 21.81 -2.02 40.74
N THR A 238 21.62 -3.25 41.23
CA THR A 238 21.35 -4.41 40.37
C THR A 238 20.06 -4.25 39.58
N PHE A 239 19.00 -3.74 40.23
CA PHE A 239 17.73 -3.45 39.54
C PHE A 239 17.89 -2.41 38.44
N THR A 240 18.61 -1.31 38.72
CA THR A 240 18.83 -0.23 37.75
C THR A 240 19.63 -0.72 36.56
N TYR A 241 20.66 -1.52 36.78
CA TYR A 241 21.44 -2.15 35.70
C TYR A 241 20.58 -3.07 34.82
N GLN A 242 19.82 -3.98 35.44
CA GLN A 242 19.01 -4.95 34.70
C GLN A 242 17.89 -4.27 33.89
N THR A 243 17.18 -3.33 34.51
CA THR A 243 16.09 -2.61 33.83
C THR A 243 16.60 -1.66 32.76
N ALA A 244 17.76 -1.03 32.96
CA ALA A 244 18.42 -0.26 31.91
C ALA A 244 18.72 -1.12 30.68
N ASN A 245 19.32 -2.30 30.86
CA ASN A 245 19.60 -3.21 29.74
C ASN A 245 18.33 -3.73 29.05
N LYS A 246 17.21 -3.85 29.79
CA LYS A 246 15.94 -4.36 29.26
C LYS A 246 15.17 -3.28 28.48
N TYR A 247 15.11 -2.05 28.99
CA TYR A 247 14.22 -1.01 28.48
C TYR A 247 14.93 0.08 27.68
N ARG A 248 16.19 0.39 27.97
CA ARG A 248 16.92 1.43 27.26
C ARG A 248 17.56 0.87 25.99
N ARG A 249 17.48 1.62 24.91
CA ARG A 249 18.21 1.40 23.67
C ARG A 249 19.66 1.84 23.85
N GLY A 250 20.57 0.93 23.56
CA GLY A 250 22.00 1.09 23.82
C GLY A 250 22.42 0.34 25.08
N GLN A 251 23.70 0.00 25.17
CA GLN A 251 24.24 -0.72 26.33
C GLN A 251 24.34 0.22 27.54
N PHE A 252 24.20 -0.35 28.74
CA PHE A 252 24.51 0.36 29.98
C PHE A 252 25.99 0.77 29.99
N THR A 253 26.26 2.07 30.13
CA THR A 253 27.61 2.62 30.28
C THR A 253 27.84 3.08 31.72
N ALA A 254 29.09 3.09 32.19
CA ALA A 254 29.43 3.56 33.53
C ALA A 254 29.03 5.03 33.78
N ASP A 255 28.98 5.83 32.70
CA ASP A 255 28.57 7.23 32.71
C ASP A 255 27.04 7.42 32.68
N MET A 256 26.27 6.40 33.05
CA MET A 256 24.82 6.54 33.09
C MET A 256 24.42 7.56 34.15
N ASP A 257 23.54 8.49 33.75
CA ASP A 257 23.07 9.53 34.64
C ASP A 257 22.43 8.93 35.91
N SER A 258 22.88 9.42 37.06
CA SER A 258 22.29 9.15 38.37
C SER A 258 20.77 9.33 38.41
N GLY A 259 20.21 10.15 37.51
CA GLY A 259 18.78 10.35 37.32
C GLY A 259 17.98 9.05 37.16
N TYR A 260 18.51 8.03 36.49
CA TYR A 260 17.82 6.74 36.35
C TYR A 260 17.75 5.96 37.68
N ALA A 261 18.84 5.95 38.45
CA ALA A 261 18.88 5.30 39.76
C ALA A 261 17.93 6.01 40.72
N ILE A 262 17.90 7.34 40.71
CA ILE A 262 16.97 8.17 41.50
C ILE A 262 15.52 7.85 41.10
N HIS A 263 15.23 7.84 39.80
CA HIS A 263 13.89 7.53 39.28
C HIS A 263 13.41 6.14 39.74
N ASN A 264 14.26 5.12 39.58
CA ASN A 264 13.97 3.76 40.04
C ASN A 264 13.78 3.69 41.57
N ALA A 265 14.59 4.42 42.34
CA ALA A 265 14.45 4.48 43.80
C ALA A 265 13.09 5.05 44.22
N ILE A 266 12.66 6.12 43.56
CA ILE A 266 11.34 6.75 43.81
C ILE A 266 10.21 5.77 43.47
N LEU A 267 10.23 5.15 42.29
CA LEU A 267 9.19 4.20 41.88
C LEU A 267 9.12 2.98 42.83
N ARG A 268 10.27 2.43 43.22
CA ARG A 268 10.34 1.31 44.18
C ARG A 268 9.85 1.72 45.56
N ARG A 269 10.20 2.92 46.03
CA ARG A 269 9.74 3.46 47.31
C ARG A 269 8.22 3.63 47.32
N PHE A 270 7.67 4.24 46.27
CA PHE A 270 6.22 4.36 46.09
C PHE A 270 5.52 3.00 46.09
N ALA A 271 6.09 2.01 45.39
CA ALA A 271 5.57 0.64 45.36
C ALA A 271 5.59 -0.04 46.75
N LEU A 272 6.62 0.19 47.55
CA LEU A 272 6.72 -0.32 48.93
C LEU A 272 5.67 0.31 49.85
N GLU A 273 5.45 1.61 49.74
CA GLU A 273 4.46 2.35 50.54
C GLU A 273 3.02 2.00 50.18
N ASN A 274 2.79 1.50 48.96
CA ASN A 274 1.46 1.17 48.44
C ASN A 274 1.32 -0.33 48.12
N ILE A 275 1.86 -1.20 48.98
CA ILE A 275 1.95 -2.65 48.76
C ILE A 275 0.58 -3.32 48.52
N ASP A 276 -0.48 -2.78 49.10
CA ASP A 276 -1.83 -3.36 48.98
C ASP A 276 -2.38 -3.22 47.56
N LEU A 277 -2.02 -2.15 46.85
CA LEU A 277 -2.38 -1.98 45.42
C LEU A 277 -1.71 -3.06 44.56
N ILE A 278 -0.48 -3.41 44.90
CA ILE A 278 0.30 -4.43 44.19
C ILE A 278 -0.26 -5.83 44.45
N ARG A 279 -0.68 -6.12 45.68
CA ARG A 279 -1.29 -7.40 46.05
C ARG A 279 -2.66 -7.60 45.41
N LYS A 280 -3.49 -6.55 45.33
CA LYS A 280 -4.80 -6.61 44.66
C LYS A 280 -4.65 -6.96 43.18
N ALA A 281 -3.72 -6.32 42.48
CA ALA A 281 -3.43 -6.60 41.07
C ALA A 281 -2.95 -8.03 40.79
N LYS A 282 -2.52 -8.81 41.80
CA LYS A 282 -2.15 -10.22 41.64
C LYS A 282 -3.39 -11.12 41.61
N LYS A 283 -4.41 -10.82 42.42
CA LYS A 283 -5.61 -11.64 42.56
C LYS A 283 -6.48 -11.59 41.29
N GLU A 284 -6.65 -10.39 40.73
CA GLU A 284 -7.44 -10.18 39.51
C GLU A 284 -6.88 -10.90 38.27
N GLY A 285 -5.61 -11.32 38.28
CA GLY A 285 -5.01 -12.05 37.15
C GLY A 285 -4.96 -13.57 37.32
N GLU A 286 -5.32 -14.10 38.51
CA GLU A 286 -5.36 -15.57 38.76
C GLU A 286 -6.76 -16.15 38.54
N ASP A 287 -7.79 -15.31 38.43
CA ASP A 287 -9.19 -15.74 38.23
C ASP A 287 -9.60 -15.83 36.74
N ASP A 288 -8.75 -15.37 35.81
CA ASP A 288 -9.00 -15.30 34.36
C ASP A 288 -8.25 -16.37 33.53
N ASP A 289 -7.45 -17.23 34.17
CA ASP A 289 -6.73 -18.38 33.57
C ASP A 289 -7.35 -19.72 34.01
#